data_AF-A0A0A7EIW0-F1
#
_entry.id   AF-A0A0A7EIW0-F1
#
_cell.length_a   1.000
_cell.length_b   1.000
_cell.length_c   1.000
_cell.angle_alpha   90.00
_cell.angle_beta   90.00
_cell.angle_gamma   90.00
#
_symmetry.space_group_name_H-M   'P 1'
#
loop_
_entity.id
_entity.type
_entity.pdbx_description
1 polymer ?
#
loop_
_entity_poly.entity_id
_entity_poly.type
_entity_poly.pdbx_seq_one_letter_code
_entity_poly.pdbx_strand_id
1 'polypeptide(L)'
;MKYFYLFATIAGTVIPLSAIFPWFMANGFNLKLLFQAVSASSVGLFAWLDVLIAAITLIGFIVVDAKVNKIAYWYLAIIGTVCVGVSCGLPLYLYLRTRQHEAQLSDAQPL
;
A
#
# COMPACT_ATOMS: atom_id res chain seq x y z
N MET A 1 -8.86 14.44 7.83
CA MET A 1 -8.75 13.14 7.11
C MET A 1 -7.53 12.30 7.49
N LYS A 2 -6.43 12.88 8.00
CA LYS A 2 -5.18 12.15 8.30
C LYS A 2 -5.31 10.91 9.20
N TYR A 3 -6.14 10.96 10.24
CA TYR A 3 -6.33 9.82 11.16
C TYR A 3 -7.07 8.65 10.51
N PHE A 4 -8.01 8.94 9.60
CA PHE A 4 -8.69 7.90 8.82
C PHE A 4 -7.70 7.14 7.94
N TYR A 5 -6.83 7.86 7.23
CA TYR A 5 -5.79 7.22 6.43
C TYR A 5 -4.81 6.42 7.28
N LEU A 6 -4.41 6.93 8.44
CA LEU A 6 -3.53 6.18 9.35
C LEU A 6 -4.18 4.88 9.84
N PHE A 7 -5.45 4.93 10.22
CA PHE A 7 -6.20 3.74 10.61
C PHE A 7 -6.35 2.75 9.43
N ALA A 8 -6.64 3.24 8.23
CA ALA A 8 -6.72 2.44 7.03
C ALA A 8 -5.38 1.77 6.68
N THR A 9 -4.24 2.45 6.88
CA THR A 9 -2.91 1.85 6.71
C THR A 9 -2.68 0.71 7.70
N ILE A 10 -3.05 0.89 8.97
CA ILE A 10 -2.90 -0.15 10.00
C ILE A 10 -3.81 -1.34 9.66
N ALA A 11 -5.09 -1.10 9.38
CA ALA A 11 -6.05 -2.14 9.02
C ALA A 11 -5.61 -2.89 7.74
N GLY A 12 -5.20 -2.16 6.71
CA GLY A 12 -4.68 -2.70 5.45
C GLY A 12 -3.34 -3.43 5.59
N THR A 13 -2.68 -3.36 6.74
CA THR A 13 -1.48 -4.14 7.06
C THR A 13 -1.83 -5.36 7.89
N VAL A 14 -2.57 -5.17 8.98
CA VAL A 14 -2.87 -6.22 9.95
C VAL A 14 -3.79 -7.28 9.34
N ILE A 15 -4.83 -6.87 8.60
CA ILE A 15 -5.83 -7.81 8.06
C ILE A 15 -5.18 -8.76 7.03
N PRO A 16 -4.46 -8.29 5.99
CA PRO A 16 -3.86 -9.20 5.02
C PRO A 16 -2.78 -10.09 5.64
N LEU A 17 -1.94 -9.53 6.52
CA LEU A 17 -0.90 -10.31 7.19
C LEU A 17 -1.51 -11.40 8.09
N SER A 18 -2.61 -11.12 8.80
CA SER A 18 -3.27 -12.11 9.64
C SER A 18 -3.82 -13.31 8.84
N ALA A 19 -4.28 -13.09 7.60
CA ALA A 19 -4.80 -14.14 6.74
C ALA A 19 -3.70 -15.02 6.14
N ILE A 20 -2.55 -14.43 5.79
CA ILE A 20 -1.45 -15.16 5.15
C ILE A 20 -0.48 -15.81 6.15
N PHE A 21 -0.44 -15.31 7.39
CA PHE A 21 0.48 -15.77 8.42
C PHE A 21 0.33 -17.26 8.79
N PRO A 22 -0.88 -17.83 9.01
CA PRO A 22 -1.05 -19.26 9.27
C PRO A 22 -0.55 -20.13 8.11
N TRP A 23 -0.74 -19.67 6.88
CA TRP A 23 -0.28 -20.37 5.69
C TRP A 23 1.26 -20.38 5.61
N PHE A 24 1.91 -19.25 5.92
CA PHE A 24 3.38 -19.18 6.01
C PHE A 24 3.94 -20.07 7.12
N MET A 25 3.28 -20.14 8.27
CA MET A 25 3.70 -21.02 9.37
C MET A 25 3.61 -22.50 8.97
N ALA A 26 2.62 -22.88 8.16
CA ALA A 26 2.43 -24.27 7.72
C ALA A 26 3.31 -24.66 6.51
N ASN A 27 3.57 -23.74 5.58
CA ASN A 27 4.21 -24.04 4.28
C ASN A 27 5.62 -23.44 4.13
N GLY A 28 6.05 -22.61 5.09
CA GLY A 28 7.30 -21.84 5.01
C GLY A 28 7.29 -20.78 3.92
N PHE A 29 8.46 -20.21 3.64
CA PHE A 29 8.65 -19.18 2.60
C PHE A 29 8.79 -19.79 1.20
N ASN A 30 7.81 -20.59 0.77
CA ASN A 30 7.85 -21.30 -0.51
C ASN A 30 7.01 -20.59 -1.58
N LEU A 31 7.65 -19.67 -2.32
CA LEU A 31 7.00 -18.89 -3.39
C LEU A 31 6.39 -19.77 -4.49
N LYS A 32 6.99 -20.92 -4.79
CA LYS A 32 6.48 -21.86 -5.79
C LYS A 32 5.15 -22.47 -5.35
N LEU A 33 5.07 -22.86 -4.07
CA LEU A 33 3.87 -23.44 -3.48
C LEU A 33 2.76 -22.39 -3.31
N LEU A 34 3.13 -21.15 -3.00
CA LEU A 34 2.20 -20.02 -2.96
C LEU A 34 1.56 -19.78 -4.33
N PHE A 35 2.37 -19.74 -5.40
CA PHE A 35 1.87 -19.54 -6.75
C PHE A 35 0.95 -20.68 -7.19
N GLN A 36 1.32 -21.92 -6.87
CA GLN A 36 0.49 -23.09 -7.15
C GLN A 36 -0.86 -23.00 -6.42
N ALA A 37 -0.86 -22.63 -5.13
CA ALA A 37 -2.08 -22.47 -4.33
C ALA A 37 -3.00 -21.35 -4.87
N VAL A 38 -2.43 -20.23 -5.31
CA VAL A 38 -3.17 -19.13 -5.92
C VAL A 38 -3.79 -19.54 -7.26
N SER A 39 -3.01 -20.21 -8.11
CA SER A 39 -3.46 -20.67 -9.43
C SER A 39 -4.43 -21.85 -9.37
N ALA A 40 -4.53 -22.55 -8.23
CA ALA A 40 -5.42 -23.69 -8.05
C ALA A 40 -6.91 -23.29 -8.04
N SER A 41 -7.22 -22.01 -7.83
CA SER A 41 -8.59 -21.49 -7.88
C SER A 41 -8.70 -20.29 -8.80
N SER A 42 -9.73 -20.26 -9.65
CA SER A 42 -9.97 -19.13 -10.56
C SER A 42 -10.19 -17.81 -9.81
N VAL A 43 -10.81 -17.89 -8.62
CA VAL A 43 -11.04 -16.72 -7.75
C VAL A 43 -9.75 -16.20 -7.14
N GLY A 44 -8.87 -17.09 -6.66
CA GLY A 44 -7.56 -16.72 -6.12
C GLY A 44 -6.67 -16.08 -7.19
N LEU A 45 -6.66 -16.66 -8.39
CA LEU A 45 -5.94 -16.10 -9.54
C LEU A 45 -6.45 -14.71 -9.91
N PHE A 46 -7.77 -14.52 -9.99
CA PHE A 46 -8.38 -13.22 -10.26
C PHE A 46 -7.97 -12.17 -9.20
N ALA A 47 -8.09 -12.52 -7.91
CA ALA A 47 -7.73 -11.61 -6.82
C ALA A 47 -6.25 -11.19 -6.87
N TRP A 48 -5.34 -12.11 -7.16
CA TRP A 48 -3.91 -11.80 -7.28
C TRP A 48 -3.59 -10.93 -8.50
N LEU A 49 -4.22 -11.19 -9.65
CA LEU A 49 -4.04 -10.36 -10.84
C LEU A 49 -4.58 -8.94 -10.62
N ASP A 50 -5.75 -8.80 -9.98
CA ASP A 50 -6.33 -7.50 -9.63
C ASP A 50 -5.40 -6.71 -8.71
N VAL A 51 -4.89 -7.35 -7.64
CA VAL A 51 -3.92 -6.73 -6.72
C VAL A 51 -2.63 -6.34 -7.43
N LEU A 52 -2.13 -7.15 -8.36
CA LEU A 52 -0.91 -6.85 -9.12
C LEU A 52 -1.09 -5.62 -10.01
N ILE A 53 -2.20 -5.56 -10.76
CA ILE A 53 -2.52 -4.41 -11.61
C ILE A 53 -2.69 -3.16 -10.74
N ALA A 54 -3.46 -3.25 -9.66
CA ALA A 54 -3.67 -2.15 -8.72
C ALA A 54 -2.34 -1.66 -8.10
N ALA A 55 -1.40 -2.55 -7.80
CA ALA A 55 -0.08 -2.18 -7.28
C ALA A 55 0.75 -1.40 -8.31
N ILE A 56 0.79 -1.86 -9.56
CA ILE A 56 1.52 -1.17 -10.63
C ILE A 56 0.91 0.21 -10.88
N THR A 57 -0.41 0.29 -10.99
CA THR A 57 -1.13 1.56 -11.16
C THR A 57 -0.88 2.50 -9.98
N LEU A 58 -0.92 2.00 -8.74
CA LEU A 58 -0.66 2.80 -7.54
C LEU A 58 0.78 3.32 -7.52
N ILE A 59 1.78 2.50 -7.83
CA ILE A 59 3.19 2.94 -7.88
C ILE A 59 3.36 4.05 -8.92
N GLY A 60 2.79 3.89 -10.12
CA GLY A 60 2.79 4.93 -11.15
C GLY A 60 2.15 6.23 -10.65
N PHE A 61 0.99 6.14 -10.01
CA PHE A 61 0.30 7.28 -9.41
C PHE A 61 1.16 7.98 -8.34
N ILE A 62 1.73 7.22 -7.39
CA ILE A 62 2.58 7.75 -6.32
C ILE A 62 3.77 8.52 -6.91
N VAL A 63 4.46 7.94 -7.89
CA VAL A 63 5.65 8.57 -8.50
C VAL A 63 5.30 9.88 -9.20
N VAL A 64 4.22 9.90 -9.99
CA VAL A 64 3.80 11.09 -10.73
C VAL A 64 3.32 12.18 -9.77
N ASP A 65 2.38 11.86 -8.89
CA ASP A 65 1.78 12.84 -7.98
C ASP A 65 2.81 13.36 -6.95
N ALA A 66 3.74 12.51 -6.47
CA ALA A 66 4.77 12.94 -5.52
C ALA A 66 5.76 13.92 -6.13
N LYS A 67 6.10 13.73 -7.41
CA LYS A 67 6.98 14.67 -8.15
C LYS A 67 6.29 16.00 -8.41
N VAL A 68 5.01 15.97 -8.80
CA VAL A 68 4.22 17.19 -9.07
C VAL A 68 3.99 17.99 -7.80
N ASN A 69 3.56 17.34 -6.72
CA ASN A 69 3.20 17.99 -5.45
C ASN A 69 4.38 18.12 -4.45
N LYS A 70 5.60 17.72 -4.85
CA LYS A 70 6.82 17.72 -4.03
C LYS A 70 6.63 17.04 -2.66
N ILE A 71 5.91 15.94 -2.63
CA ILE A 71 5.54 15.26 -1.39
C ILE A 71 6.78 14.58 -0.80
N ALA A 72 7.18 14.94 0.43
CA ALA A 72 8.28 14.26 1.11
C ALA A 72 7.92 12.80 1.51
N TYR A 73 8.94 11.92 1.55
CA TYR A 73 8.84 10.52 2.01
C TYR A 73 7.92 9.59 1.20
N TRP A 74 7.53 9.97 -0.02
CA TRP A 74 6.67 9.16 -0.90
C TRP A 74 7.17 7.73 -1.15
N TYR A 75 8.48 7.49 -1.11
CA TYR A 75 9.08 6.17 -1.26
C TYR A 75 8.61 5.17 -0.19
N LEU A 76 8.24 5.63 1.01
CA LEU A 76 7.68 4.77 2.06
C LEU A 76 6.35 4.14 1.64
N ALA A 77 5.53 4.86 0.87
CA ALA A 77 4.27 4.33 0.35
C ALA A 77 4.50 3.24 -0.70
N ILE A 78 5.57 3.35 -1.50
CA ILE A 78 5.97 2.29 -2.44
C ILE A 78 6.46 1.06 -1.68
N ILE A 79 7.32 1.25 -0.68
CA ILE A 79 7.77 0.15 0.19
C ILE A 79 6.57 -0.53 0.86
N GLY A 80 5.62 0.24 1.41
CA GLY A 80 4.38 -0.31 1.96
C GLY A 80 3.54 -1.08 0.94
N THR A 81 3.47 -0.58 -0.30
CA THR A 81 2.75 -1.27 -1.40
C THR A 81 3.39 -2.62 -1.73
N VAL A 82 4.72 -2.70 -1.80
CA VAL A 82 5.44 -3.91 -2.19
C VAL A 82 5.58 -4.90 -1.03
N CYS A 83 5.84 -4.42 0.18
CA CYS A 83 6.05 -5.29 1.35
C CYS A 83 4.76 -5.81 1.97
N VAL A 84 3.68 -5.02 1.92
CA VAL A 84 2.41 -5.34 2.58
C VAL A 84 1.29 -5.49 1.57
N GLY A 85 1.16 -4.53 0.66
CA GLY A 85 0.15 -4.51 -0.38
C GLY A 85 -0.44 -3.13 -0.63
N VAL A 86 -1.23 -3.03 -1.70
CA VAL A 86 -1.93 -1.81 -2.14
C VAL A 86 -2.78 -1.20 -1.01
N SER A 87 -3.38 -2.05 -0.18
CA SER A 87 -4.22 -1.65 0.96
C SER A 87 -3.46 -0.86 2.03
N CYS A 88 -2.15 -1.06 2.17
CA CYS A 88 -1.30 -0.28 3.07
C CYS A 88 -0.69 0.93 2.37
N GLY A 89 -0.16 0.74 1.16
CA GLY A 89 0.55 1.77 0.42
C GLY A 89 -0.31 2.98 0.03
N LEU A 90 -1.54 2.74 -0.42
CA LEU A 90 -2.47 3.81 -0.81
C LEU A 90 -2.80 4.77 0.35
N PRO A 91 -3.32 4.29 1.50
CA PRO A 91 -3.61 5.20 2.60
C PRO A 91 -2.35 5.85 3.19
N LEU A 92 -1.20 5.15 3.20
CA LEU A 92 0.05 5.75 3.65
C LEU A 92 0.45 6.94 2.76
N TYR A 93 0.27 6.80 1.44
CA TYR A 93 0.52 7.90 0.51
C TYR A 93 -0.41 9.08 0.73
N LEU A 94 -1.72 8.83 0.88
CA LEU A 94 -2.71 9.88 1.13
C LEU A 94 -2.44 10.63 2.44
N TYR A 95 -1.95 9.93 3.47
CA TYR A 95 -1.50 10.55 4.72
C TYR A 95 -0.32 11.50 4.49
N LEU A 96 0.72 11.05 3.78
CA LEU A 96 1.90 11.87 3.47
C LEU A 96 1.52 13.10 2.63
N ARG A 97 0.67 12.92 1.62
CA ARG A 97 0.13 14.01 0.82
C ARG A 97 -0.59 15.04 1.68
N THR A 98 -1.55 14.60 2.50
CA THR A 98 -2.33 15.51 3.38
C THR A 98 -1.41 16.33 4.30
N ARG A 99 -0.37 15.70 4.88
CA ARG A 99 0.59 16.39 5.75
C ARG A 99 1.40 17.45 5.03
N GLN A 100 1.79 17.21 3.78
CA GLN A 100 2.58 18.17 3.00
C GLN A 100 1.73 19.38 2.61
N HIS A 101 0.47 19.15 2.21
CA HIS A 101 -0.46 20.25 1.93
C HIS A 101 -0.75 21.10 3.19
N GLU A 102 -0.90 20.47 4.37
CA GLU A 102 -1.05 21.19 5.65
C GLU A 102 0.19 22.06 5.97
N ALA A 103 1.40 21.54 5.73
CA ALA A 103 2.64 22.29 5.95
C ALA A 103 2.77 23.50 5.01
N GLN A 104 2.47 23.32 3.72
CA GLN A 104 2.51 24.40 2.73
C GLN A 104 1.52 25.54 3.04
N LEU A 105 0.33 25.21 3.55
CA LEU A 105 -0.64 26.21 4.00
C LEU A 105 -0.16 26.99 5.22
N SER A 106 0.50 26.32 6.17
CA SER A 106 1.07 26.97 7.35
C SER A 106 2.19 27.94 7.00
N ASP A 107 3.04 27.61 6.02
CA ASP A 107 4.14 28.46 5.58
C ASP A 107 3.66 29.67 4.75
N ALA A 108 2.50 29.56 4.09
CA ALA A 108 1.93 30.63 3.27
C ALA A 108 1.20 31.72 4.07
N GLN A 109 1.00 31.52 5.37
CA GLN A 109 0.29 32.46 6.24
C GLN A 109 1.25 32.97 7.32
N PRO A 110 2.13 33.96 7.01
CA PRO A 110 2.98 34.56 8.02
C PRO A 110 2.09 35.35 8.97
N LEU A 111 2.24 35.07 10.28
CA LEU A 111 1.59 35.78 11.38
C LEU A 111 1.93 37.28 11.35
#